data_AF-A0A2K3J6H1-F1
#
_entry.id   AF-A0A2K3J6H1-F1
#
_cell.length_a   1.000
_cell.length_b   1.000
_cell.length_c   1.000
_cell.angle_alpha   90.00
_cell.angle_beta   90.00
_cell.angle_gamma   90.00
#
_symmetry.space_group_name_H-M   'P 1'
#
loop_
_entity.id
_entity.type
_entity.pdbx_description
1 polymer ?
#
loop_
_entity_poly.entity_id
_entity_poly.type
_entity_poly.pdbx_seq_one_letter_code
_entity_poly.pdbx_strand_id
1 'polypeptide(L)'
;MTYCELWLESVKGMSCFRVALLAPDEFEIPEGFTIAAVQIDSEKKLYLSEPIDGIKAAKKSIEAAAQYYSDRDLKFLFFREIRKSTI
;
A
#
# COMPACT_ATOMS: atom_id res chain seq x y z
N MET A 1 12.86 8.09 11.81
CA MET A 1 11.91 7.14 12.42
C MET A 1 11.44 6.22 11.32
N THR A 2 11.60 4.91 11.51
CA THR A 2 11.29 3.90 10.50
C THR A 2 9.79 3.58 10.53
N TYR A 3 9.06 3.92 9.47
CA TYR A 3 7.62 3.66 9.33
C TYR A 3 7.28 3.29 7.89
N CYS A 4 6.23 2.52 7.70
CA CYS A 4 5.66 2.26 6.38
C CYS A 4 4.48 3.20 6.08
N GLU A 5 4.15 3.37 4.81
CA GLU A 5 3.05 4.22 4.36
C GLU A 5 2.08 3.40 3.51
N LEU A 6 0.79 3.59 3.75
CA LEU A 6 -0.29 2.91 3.05
C LEU A 6 -1.23 3.92 2.40
N TRP A 7 -1.50 3.76 1.12
CA TRP A 7 -2.52 4.54 0.40
C TRP A 7 -3.20 3.69 -0.69
N LEU A 8 -4.32 4.20 -1.21
CA LEU A 8 -4.97 3.61 -2.38
C LEU A 8 -4.56 4.35 -3.65
N GLU A 9 -4.31 3.61 -4.73
CA GLU A 9 -4.12 4.16 -6.07
C GLU A 9 -5.27 3.77 -6.98
N SER A 10 -5.72 4.71 -7.81
CA SER A 10 -6.68 4.48 -8.89
C SER A 10 -5.95 4.01 -10.16
N VAL A 11 -6.26 2.79 -10.63
CA VAL A 11 -5.57 2.14 -11.77
C VAL A 11 -6.32 2.35 -13.08
N LYS A 12 -7.66 2.41 -13.05
CA LYS A 12 -8.52 2.64 -14.22
C LYS A 12 -9.66 3.61 -13.90
N GLY A 13 -9.34 4.76 -13.30
CA GLY A 13 -10.35 5.64 -12.73
C GLY A 13 -10.97 5.05 -11.45
N MET A 14 -12.19 5.46 -11.11
CA MET A 14 -12.82 5.11 -9.81
C MET A 14 -13.43 3.69 -9.75
N SER A 15 -13.24 2.85 -10.78
CA SER A 15 -13.75 1.48 -10.80
C SER A 15 -12.77 0.46 -10.25
N CYS A 16 -11.47 0.73 -10.35
CA CYS A 16 -10.41 -0.23 -10.01
C CYS A 16 -9.29 0.46 -9.24
N PHE A 17 -8.93 -0.12 -8.10
CA PHE A 17 -7.96 0.43 -7.16
C PHE A 17 -6.88 -0.61 -6.85
N ARG A 18 -5.78 -0.18 -6.27
CA ARG A 18 -4.82 -1.08 -5.62
C ARG A 18 -4.30 -0.46 -4.34
N VAL A 19 -3.79 -1.28 -3.44
CA VAL A 19 -3.09 -0.81 -2.25
C VAL A 19 -1.63 -0.60 -2.61
N ALA A 20 -1.13 0.59 -2.32
CA ALA A 20 0.28 0.91 -2.39
C ALA A 20 0.86 0.97 -0.98
N LEU A 21 2.02 0.34 -0.81
CA LEU A 21 2.74 0.19 0.43
C LEU A 21 4.17 0.65 0.21
N LEU A 22 4.57 1.74 0.85
CA LEU A 22 5.97 2.17 0.87
C LEU A 22 6.59 1.71 2.18
N ALA A 23 7.49 0.73 2.11
CA ALA A 23 8.07 0.09 3.28
C ALA A 23 9.60 0.13 3.21
N PRO A 24 10.29 0.36 4.34
CA PRO A 24 11.74 0.17 4.46
C PRO A 24 12.17 -1.26 4.13
N ASP A 25 13.40 -1.45 3.67
CA ASP A 25 13.94 -2.74 3.24
C ASP A 25 13.89 -3.85 4.31
N GLU A 26 13.91 -3.47 5.58
CA GLU A 26 13.93 -4.39 6.72
C GLU A 26 12.52 -4.78 7.20
N PHE A 27 11.46 -4.20 6.63
CA PHE A 27 10.09 -4.47 7.07
C PHE A 27 9.52 -5.72 6.42
N GLU A 28 8.81 -6.52 7.20
CA GLU A 28 7.98 -7.59 6.64
C GLU A 28 6.84 -7.00 5.80
N ILE A 29 6.53 -7.68 4.70
CA ILE A 29 5.51 -7.26 3.74
C ILE A 29 4.33 -8.24 3.82
N PRO A 30 3.08 -7.74 3.91
CA PRO A 30 1.89 -8.59 3.85
C PRO A 30 1.85 -9.42 2.55
N GLU A 31 1.19 -10.57 2.60
CA GLU A 31 0.98 -11.38 1.40
C GLU A 31 0.19 -10.62 0.31
N GLY A 32 0.44 -10.97 -0.95
CA GLY A 32 -0.25 -10.38 -2.10
C GLY A 32 0.32 -9.04 -2.59
N PHE A 33 1.45 -8.60 -2.04
CA PHE A 33 2.18 -7.43 -2.49
C PHE A 33 3.39 -7.83 -3.34
N THR A 34 3.58 -7.14 -4.46
CA THR A 34 4.76 -7.28 -5.33
C THR A 34 5.54 -5.98 -5.38
N ILE A 35 6.86 -6.06 -5.39
CA ILE A 35 7.73 -4.88 -5.52
C ILE A 35 7.48 -4.16 -6.85
N ALA A 36 7.25 -2.86 -6.79
CA ALA A 36 7.15 -2.02 -7.97
C ALA A 36 8.53 -1.77 -8.57
N ALA A 37 8.61 -1.69 -9.90
CA ALA A 37 9.85 -1.31 -10.59
C ALA A 37 10.24 0.17 -10.38
N VAL A 38 9.32 0.98 -9.87
CA VAL A 38 9.51 2.43 -9.66
C VAL A 38 10.11 2.68 -8.28
N GLN A 39 11.28 3.33 -8.25
CA GLN A 39 11.89 3.83 -7.02
C GLN A 39 11.39 5.26 -6.74
N ILE A 40 10.64 5.43 -5.66
CA ILE A 40 10.10 6.75 -5.26
C ILE A 40 10.81 7.36 -4.05
N ASP A 41 11.58 6.58 -3.30
CA ASP A 41 12.26 6.97 -2.07
C ASP A 41 13.62 6.24 -1.98
N SER A 42 14.67 6.82 -1.40
CA SER A 42 16.00 6.16 -1.33
C SER A 42 16.13 5.12 -0.21
N GLU A 43 15.27 5.18 0.80
CA GLU A 43 15.31 4.34 2.00
C GLU A 43 14.16 3.34 2.07
N LYS A 44 13.15 3.50 1.20
CA LYS A 44 11.96 2.65 1.14
C LYS A 44 11.73 2.10 -0.27
N LYS A 45 11.12 0.92 -0.34
CA LYS A 45 10.64 0.29 -1.57
C LYS A 45 9.13 0.37 -1.65
N LEU A 46 8.64 0.63 -2.86
CA LEU A 46 7.23 0.61 -3.15
C LEU A 46 6.79 -0.81 -3.48
N TYR A 47 5.74 -1.27 -2.81
CA TYR A 47 5.06 -2.53 -3.04
C TYR A 47 3.61 -2.27 -3.41
N LEU A 48 3.08 -3.07 -4.33
CA LEU A 48 1.75 -2.90 -4.89
C LEU A 48 0.97 -4.20 -4.77
N SER A 49 -0.28 -4.10 -4.32
CA SER A 49 -1.22 -5.22 -4.39
C SER A 49 -1.67 -5.48 -5.83
N GLU A 50 -2.30 -6.63 -6.05
CA GLU A 50 -3.12 -6.83 -7.25
C GLU A 50 -4.23 -5.76 -7.35
N PRO A 51 -4.69 -5.42 -8.57
CA PRO A 51 -5.85 -4.56 -8.76
C PRO A 51 -7.12 -5.17 -8.17
N ILE A 52 -7.94 -4.31 -7.54
CA ILE A 52 -9.16 -4.64 -6.83
C ILE A 52 -10.29 -3.81 -7.39
N ASP A 53 -11.35 -4.48 -7.83
CA ASP A 53 -12.55 -3.81 -8.33
C ASP A 53 -13.43 -3.28 -7.19
N GLY A 54 -13.78 -2.00 -7.28
CA GLY A 54 -14.67 -1.31 -6.36
C GLY A 54 -14.02 -0.82 -5.07
N ILE A 55 -14.39 0.41 -4.68
CA ILE A 55 -13.79 1.10 -3.53
C ILE A 55 -14.03 0.38 -2.20
N LYS A 56 -15.14 -0.36 -2.06
CA LYS A 56 -15.47 -1.08 -0.82
C LYS A 56 -14.51 -2.25 -0.58
N ALA A 57 -14.14 -3.00 -1.62
CA ALA A 57 -13.18 -4.09 -1.52
C ALA A 57 -11.76 -3.53 -1.30
N ALA A 58 -11.41 -2.46 -2.02
CA ALA A 58 -10.12 -1.77 -1.85
C ALA A 58 -9.92 -1.26 -0.42
N LYS A 59 -10.95 -0.65 0.20
CA LYS A 59 -10.92 -0.22 1.60
C LYS A 59 -10.64 -1.36 2.57
N LYS A 60 -11.32 -2.49 2.41
CA LYS A 60 -11.05 -3.69 3.22
C LYS A 60 -9.62 -4.19 3.07
N SER A 61 -9.08 -4.15 1.86
CA SER A 61 -7.71 -4.60 1.59
C SER A 61 -6.66 -3.71 2.25
N ILE A 62 -6.82 -2.38 2.19
CA ILE A 62 -5.88 -1.47 2.87
C ILE A 62 -6.02 -1.55 4.40
N GLU A 63 -7.24 -1.77 4.92
CA GLU A 63 -7.48 -2.02 6.35
C GLU A 63 -6.80 -3.32 6.82
N ALA A 64 -6.85 -4.39 6.02
CA ALA A 64 -6.14 -5.63 6.32
C ALA A 64 -4.61 -5.44 6.33
N ALA A 65 -4.06 -4.70 5.37
CA ALA A 65 -2.64 -4.35 5.36
C ALA A 65 -2.24 -3.49 6.57
N ALA A 66 -3.09 -2.54 6.98
CA ALA A 66 -2.87 -1.76 8.18
C ALA A 66 -2.91 -2.62 9.45
N GLN A 67 -3.87 -3.56 9.54
CA GLN A 67 -3.98 -4.50 10.65
C GLN A 67 -2.73 -5.37 10.78
N TYR A 68 -2.19 -5.87 9.66
CA TYR A 68 -0.94 -6.66 9.65
C TYR A 68 0.21 -5.96 10.39
N TYR A 69 0.38 -4.65 10.17
CA TYR A 69 1.40 -3.84 10.82
C TYR A 69 1.03 -3.52 12.27
N SER A 70 -0.25 -3.24 12.54
CA SER A 70 -0.75 -2.99 13.89
C SER A 70 -0.56 -4.20 14.82
N ASP A 71 -0.80 -5.41 14.34
CA ASP A 71 -0.64 -6.67 15.11
C ASP A 71 0.82 -6.95 15.48
N ARG A 72 1.77 -6.32 14.76
CA ARG A 72 3.22 -6.45 14.96
C ARG A 72 3.83 -5.26 15.70
N ASP A 73 3.01 -4.33 16.19
CA ASP A 73 3.45 -3.08 16.81
C ASP A 73 4.38 -2.24 15.91
N LEU A 74 4.22 -2.37 14.59
CA LEU A 74 4.99 -1.62 13.60
C LEU A 74 4.32 -0.29 13.28
N LYS A 75 5.11 0.79 13.22
CA LYS A 75 4.60 2.13 12.91
C LYS A 75 4.25 2.24 11.43
N PHE A 76 3.04 2.73 11.16
CA PHE A 76 2.58 3.00 9.80
C PHE A 76 1.81 4.33 9.71
N LEU A 77 1.84 4.95 8.53
CA LEU A 77 0.97 6.06 8.16
C LEU A 77 -0.12 5.55 7.22
N PHE A 78 -1.38 5.78 7.59
CA PHE A 78 -2.55 5.41 6.80
C PHE A 78 -3.15 6.65 6.13
N PHE A 79 -2.99 6.76 4.82
CA PHE A 79 -3.56 7.86 4.04
C PHE A 79 -4.95 7.48 3.54
N ARG A 80 -5.95 8.30 3.88
CA ARG A 80 -7.34 8.13 3.40
C ARG A 80 -7.55 8.63 1.97
N GLU A 81 -6.55 9.29 1.40
CA GLU A 81 -6.59 9.84 0.04
C GLU A 81 -6.40 8.73 -1.00
N ILE A 82 -7.10 8.86 -2.12
CA ILE A 82 -6.91 8.01 -3.29
C ILE A 82 -6.01 8.78 -4.26
N ARG A 83 -4.82 8.26 -4.52
CA ARG A 83 -3.84 8.85 -5.45
C ARG A 83 -4.07 8.32 -6.86
N LYS A 84 -3.55 9.03 -7.86
CA LYS A 84 -3.43 8.46 -9.22
C LYS A 84 -2.38 7.36 -9.20
N SER A 85 -2.55 6.33 -10.04
CA SER A 85 -1.48 5.35 -10.28
C SER A 85 -0.18 6.07 -10.63
N THR A 86 0.89 5.72 -9.92
CA THR A 86 2.25 6.22 -10.19
C THR A 86 2.89 5.49 -11.39
N ILE A 87 2.14 4.60 -12.05
CA ILE A 87 2.49 3.83 -13.26
C ILE A 87 1.52 4.18 -14.38
#